data_AF-A0A1C6FCS6-F1
#
_entry.id   AF-A0A1C6FCS6-F1
#
_cell.length_a   1.000
_cell.length_b   1.000
_cell.length_c   1.000
_cell.angle_alpha   90.00
_cell.angle_beta   90.00
_cell.angle_gamma   90.00
#
_symmetry.space_group_name_H-M   'P 1'
#
loop_
_entity.id
_entity.type
_entity.pdbx_description
1 polymer ?
#
loop_
_entity_poly.entity_id
_entity_poly.type
_entity_poly.pdbx_seq_one_letter_code
_entity_poly.pdbx_strand_id
1 'polypeptide(L)' 'MQNRFKSILKVCGIRNVNFHLLRHTYATVCIENGFDPKTLSELLGHADASITLNRYVHSSMQMKKNYVSRLQLTA' A
#
# COMPACT_ATOMS: atom_id res chain seq x y z
N MET A 1 10.81 16.83 6.43
CA MET A 1 10.29 16.51 5.07
C MET A 1 9.04 17.32 4.70
N GLN A 2 8.04 17.45 5.59
CA GLN A 2 6.74 18.05 5.25
C GLN A 2 6.81 19.44 4.57
N ASN A 3 7.60 20.37 5.10
CA ASN A 3 7.65 21.74 4.56
C ASN A 3 8.32 21.78 3.18
N ARG A 4 9.43 21.06 3.00
CA ARG A 4 10.11 20.93 1.71
C ARG A 4 9.20 20.30 0.65
N PHE A 5 8.45 19.27 1.03
CA PHE A 5 7.49 18.64 0.12
C PHE A 5 6.38 19.60 -0.31
N LYS A 6 5.82 20.39 0.61
CA LYS A 6 4.82 21.43 0.27
C LYS A 6 5.35 22.42 -0.76
N SER A 7 6.59 22.88 -0.60
CA SER A 7 7.21 23.79 -1.58
C SER A 7 7.33 23.14 -2.95
N ILE A 8 7.74 21.88 -3.02
CA ILE A 8 7.84 21.13 -4.29
C ILE A 8 6.45 20.99 -4.94
N LEU A 9 5.42 20.60 -4.18
CA LEU A 9 4.05 20.48 -4.70
C LEU A 9 3.56 21.79 -5.32
N LYS A 10 3.86 22.93 -4.69
CA LYS A 10 3.52 24.26 -5.20
C LYS A 10 4.21 24.55 -6.54
N VAL A 11 5.51 24.23 -6.65
CA VAL A 11 6.27 24.40 -7.90
C VAL A 11 5.72 23.51 -9.01
N CYS A 12 5.29 22.28 -8.69
CA CYS A 12 4.72 21.35 -9.65
C CYS A 12 3.23 21.59 -9.98
N GLY A 13 2.57 22.58 -9.37
CA GLY A 13 1.13 22.82 -9.57
C GLY A 13 0.23 21.71 -9.02
N ILE A 14 0.73 20.90 -8.07
CA ILE A 14 -0.03 19.80 -7.46
C ILE A 14 -0.74 20.30 -6.20
N ARG A 15 -1.97 19.81 -5.96
CA ARG A 15 -2.72 20.11 -4.74
C ARG A 15 -1.91 19.83 -3.48
N ASN A 16 -2.10 20.63 -2.44
CA ASN A 16 -1.39 20.47 -1.18
C ASN A 16 -1.79 19.16 -0.47
N VAL A 17 -0.82 18.29 -0.21
CA VAL A 17 -1.00 17.02 0.49
C VAL A 17 0.11 16.79 1.52
N ASN A 18 -0.18 15.93 2.51
CA ASN A 18 0.81 15.56 3.52
C ASN A 18 1.91 14.67 2.90
N PHE A 19 3.16 14.84 3.35
CA PHE A 19 4.29 14.04 2.92
C PHE A 19 4.10 12.54 3.22
N HIS A 20 3.41 12.22 4.32
CA HIS A 20 3.08 10.84 4.68
C HIS A 20 2.19 10.13 3.64
N LEU A 21 1.52 10.88 2.76
CA LEU A 21 0.74 10.30 1.67
C LEU A 21 1.60 9.45 0.73
N LEU A 22 2.89 9.80 0.56
CA LEU A 22 3.81 8.99 -0.24
C LEU A 22 3.96 7.57 0.33
N ARG A 23 4.00 7.44 1.66
CA ARG A 23 4.05 6.13 2.34
C ARG A 23 2.75 5.35 2.12
N HIS A 24 1.61 6.03 2.17
CA HIS A 24 0.33 5.40 1.87
C HIS A 24 0.29 4.90 0.41
N THR A 25 0.71 5.72 -0.55
CA THR A 25 0.78 5.34 -1.96
C THR A 25 1.71 4.14 -2.17
N TYR A 26 2.90 4.17 -1.58
CA TYR A 26 3.85 3.04 -1.64
C TYR A 26 3.21 1.74 -1.11
N ALA A 27 2.59 1.80 0.07
CA ALA A 27 1.97 0.63 0.68
C ALA A 27 0.82 0.06 -0.16
N THR A 28 -0.06 0.93 -0.67
CA THR A 28 -1.17 0.51 -1.55
C THR A 28 -0.65 -0.16 -2.81
N VAL A 29 0.35 0.43 -3.49
CA VAL A 29 0.93 -0.15 -4.72
C VAL A 29 1.56 -1.51 -4.43
N CYS A 30 2.28 -1.68 -3.32
CA CYS A 30 2.84 -2.99 -2.93
C CYS A 30 1.74 -4.06 -2.77
N ILE A 31 0.66 -3.74 -2.04
CA ILE A 31 -0.46 -4.68 -1.86
C ILE A 31 -1.12 -5.02 -3.20
N GLU A 32 -1.35 -4.03 -4.06
CA GLU A 32 -1.92 -4.25 -5.40
C GLU A 32 -1.03 -5.14 -6.29
N ASN A 33 0.30 -5.08 -6.10
CA ASN A 33 1.26 -5.95 -6.76
C ASN A 33 1.46 -7.30 -6.05
N GLY A 34 0.64 -7.62 -5.05
CA GLY A 34 0.62 -8.93 -4.41
C GLY A 34 1.68 -9.13 -3.33
N PHE A 35 2.24 -8.06 -2.77
CA PHE A 35 3.14 -8.19 -1.62
C PHE A 35 2.41 -8.80 -0.43
N ASP A 36 3.12 -9.67 0.27
CA ASP A 36 2.76 -10.17 1.59
C ASP A 36 2.57 -8.97 2.57
N PRO A 37 1.45 -8.89 3.32
CA PRO A 37 1.20 -7.80 4.26
C PRO A 37 2.18 -7.70 5.44
N LYS A 38 2.73 -8.83 5.90
CA LYS A 38 3.72 -8.89 6.99
C LYS A 38 5.08 -8.36 6.52
N THR A 39 5.56 -8.79 5.37
CA THR A 39 6.75 -8.26 4.69
C THR A 39 6.60 -6.77 4.42
N LEU A 40 5.45 -6.33 3.90
CA LEU A 40 5.19 -4.90 3.71
C LEU A 40 5.23 -4.16 5.05
N SER A 41 4.70 -4.75 6.11
CA SER A 41 4.75 -4.16 7.46
C SER A 41 6.18 -3.94 7.95
N GLU A 42 7.07 -4.89 7.70
CA GLU A 42 8.49 -4.82 8.08
C GLU A 42 9.23 -3.77 7.25
N LEU A 43 8.99 -3.71 5.92
CA LEU A 43 9.53 -2.68 5.04
C LEU A 43 9.08 -1.27 5.44
N LEU A 44 7.84 -1.16 5.88
CA LEU A 44 7.30 0.08 6.42
C LEU A 44 7.87 0.37 7.82
N GLY A 45 8.30 -0.63 8.58
CA GLY A 45 8.74 -0.49 9.97
C GLY A 45 7.58 -0.25 10.94
N HIS A 46 6.42 -0.87 10.71
CA HIS A 46 5.34 -0.86 11.70
C HIS A 46 5.64 -1.86 12.81
N ALA A 47 5.46 -1.43 14.07
CA ALA A 47 5.62 -2.28 15.25
C ALA A 47 4.61 -3.44 15.30
N ASP A 48 3.46 -3.27 14.65
CA ASP A 48 2.41 -4.29 14.54
C ASP A 48 1.94 -4.42 13.08
N ALA A 49 1.91 -5.66 12.59
CA ALA A 49 1.42 -6.01 11.27
C ALA A 49 -0.07 -5.69 11.07
N SER A 50 -0.85 -5.64 12.16
CA SER A 50 -2.25 -5.23 12.14
C SER A 50 -2.42 -3.82 11.56
N ILE A 51 -1.45 -2.92 11.74
CA ILE A 51 -1.49 -1.56 11.19
C ILE A 51 -1.51 -1.61 9.66
N THR A 52 -0.68 -2.47 9.06
CA THR A 52 -0.57 -2.64 7.60
C THR A 52 -1.81 -3.33 7.05
N LEU A 53 -2.23 -4.42 7.70
CA LEU A 53 -3.42 -5.19 7.33
C LEU A 53 -4.68 -4.30 7.32
N ASN A 54 -4.95 -3.62 8.43
CA ASN A 54 -6.15 -2.82 8.58
C ASN A 54 -6.17 -1.56 7.69
N ARG A 55 -4.99 -1.03 7.30
CA ARG A 55 -4.90 0.21 6.52
C ARG A 55 -4.87 -0.02 5.01
N TYR A 56 -4.19 -1.06 4.55
CA TYR A 56 -3.88 -1.23 3.12
C TYR A 56 -4.46 -2.49 2.52
N VAL A 57 -4.76 -3.51 3.32
CA VAL A 57 -5.25 -4.79 2.80
C VAL A 57 -6.77 -4.80 2.80
N HIS A 58 -7.34 -4.54 1.63
CA HIS A 58 -8.77 -4.66 1.39
C HIS A 58 -9.02 -5.82 0.43
N SER A 59 -9.56 -6.92 0.93
CA SER A 59 -9.85 -8.10 0.10
C SER A 59 -11.00 -7.83 -0.88
N SER A 60 -10.67 -7.31 -2.06
CA SER A 60 -11.65 -7.15 -3.14
C SER A 60 -12.14 -8.52 -3.62
N MET A 61 -13.38 -8.59 -4.12
CA MET A 61 -13.92 -9.83 -4.67
C MET A 61 -13.09 -10.33 -5.86
N GLN A 62 -12.46 -9.41 -6.60
CA GLN A 62 -11.53 -9.74 -7.68
C GLN A 62 -10.28 -10.44 -7.16
N MET A 63 -9.66 -9.94 -6.08
CA MET A 63 -8.51 -10.62 -5.47
C MET A 63 -8.88 -12.02 -4.97
N LYS A 64 -10.03 -12.17 -4.32
CA LYS A 64 -10.51 -13.49 -3.87
C LYS A 64 -10.68 -14.46 -5.04
N LYS A 65 -11.33 -14.02 -6.12
CA LYS A 65 -11.48 -14.81 -7.36
C LYS A 65 -10.12 -15.20 -7.96
N ASN A 66 -9.16 -14.28 -8.02
CA ASN A 66 -7.82 -14.56 -8.53
C ASN A 66 -7.10 -15.61 -7.68
N TYR A 67 -7.18 -15.54 -6.35
CA TYR A 67 -6.58 -16.55 -5.47
C TYR A 67 -7.22 -17.93 -5.66
N VAL A 68 -8.56 -18.00 -5.69
CA VAL A 68 -9.27 -19.26 -5.94
C VAL A 68 -8.96 -19.82 -7.33
N SER A 69 -8.89 -18.98 -8.36
CA SER A 69 -8.51 -19.38 -9.71
C SER A 69 -7.08 -19.92 -9.81
N ARG A 70 -6.17 -19.47 -8.94
CA ARG A 70 -4.78 -19.96 -8.89
C ARG A 70 -4.66 -21.31 -8.18
N LEU A 71 -5.67 -21.75 -7.46
CA LEU A 71 -5.77 -23.13 -6.99
C LEU A 71 -6.05 -24.02 -8.21
N GLN A 72 -5.01 -24.27 -9.02
CA GLN A 72 -5.03 -25.37 -9.96
C GLN A 72 -5.08 -26.64 -9.12
N LEU A 73 -6.28 -27.16 -8.90
CA LEU A 73 -6.48 -28.55 -8.49
C LEU A 73 -6.08 -29.40 -9.70
N THR A 74 -4.79 -29.62 -9.89
CA THR A 74 -4.30 -30.69 -10.75
C THR A 74 -4.80 -31.99 -10.14
N ALA A 75 -5.83 -32.55 -10.78
CA ALA A 75 -6.21 -33.95 -10.65
C ALA A 75 -5.24 -34.82 -11.46
#